data_AF-A0A7Y2CP04-F1
#
_entry.id   AF-A0A7Y2CP04-F1
#
_cell.length_a   1.000
_cell.length_b   1.000
_cell.length_c   1.000
_cell.angle_alpha   90.00
_cell.angle_beta   90.00
_cell.angle_gamma   90.00
#
_symmetry.space_group_name_H-M   'P 1'
#
loop_
_entity.id
_entity.type
_entity.pdbx_description
1 polymer ?
#
loop_
_entity_poly.entity_id
_entity_poly.type
_entity_poly.pdbx_seq_one_letter_code
_entity_poly.pdbx_strand_id
1 'polypeptide(L)'
;MQKRDLLSCVGPRPAAVAAVVLWCGLISIVDVKAQDRPPDVEGVVTLTNWPEQRRVDAAPLDYDKFRLLPFIDVLVVRYRFMEVADKATMEIALEWQIGERGVLNGRKVKRSQLPDRVIAESIDLLAKVVVDEQVVGEFFLPLDTLRLGPSPSVARVEIRDVEWDSVFSDVSGERARELFRTGFQLEDLRILRVVFDTEAPSRVERELR
;
A
#
# COMPACT_ATOMS: atom_id res chain seq x y z
N MET A 1 2.98 81.65 -38.72
CA MET A 1 2.87 80.58 -39.75
C MET A 1 1.65 79.74 -39.39
N GLN A 2 0.43 80.04 -39.85
CA GLN A 2 -0.13 79.96 -41.21
C GLN A 2 -0.49 78.53 -41.67
N LYS A 3 -1.78 78.21 -41.49
CA LYS A 3 -2.76 77.51 -42.36
C LYS A 3 -2.38 76.22 -43.10
N ARG A 4 -3.26 75.23 -42.93
CA ARG A 4 -3.99 74.39 -43.94
C ARG A 4 -4.70 73.30 -43.11
N ASP A 5 -6.01 73.29 -42.83
CA ASP A 5 -7.20 73.41 -43.67
C ASP A 5 -7.19 72.51 -44.91
N LEU A 6 -8.04 71.47 -44.85
CA LEU A 6 -9.19 71.21 -45.73
C LEU A 6 -9.26 69.81 -46.38
N LEU A 7 -10.51 69.29 -46.34
CA LEU A 7 -11.17 68.33 -47.24
C LEU A 7 -10.97 66.84 -46.94
N SER A 8 -11.97 65.96 -47.07
CA SER A 8 -13.40 66.10 -47.36
C SER A 8 -14.07 64.74 -47.10
N CYS A 9 -15.37 64.79 -46.81
CA CYS A 9 -16.31 63.69 -46.65
C CYS A 9 -16.38 62.72 -47.85
N VAL A 10 -16.62 61.43 -47.58
CA VAL A 10 -17.52 60.55 -48.36
C VAL A 10 -18.19 59.57 -47.40
N GLY A 11 -19.53 59.54 -47.41
CA GLY A 11 -20.35 58.61 -46.62
C GLY A 11 -20.60 57.27 -47.33
N PRO A 12 -21.82 56.72 -47.27
CA PRO A 12 -22.25 55.65 -46.36
C PRO A 12 -22.59 54.34 -47.11
N ARG A 13 -22.80 53.21 -46.39
CA ARG A 13 -23.99 52.31 -46.49
C ARG A 13 -23.78 50.92 -45.82
N PRO A 14 -24.88 50.19 -45.53
CA PRO A 14 -25.09 49.34 -44.35
C PRO A 14 -25.10 47.84 -44.65
N ALA A 15 -25.13 47.00 -43.61
CA ALA A 15 -25.82 45.70 -43.59
C ALA A 15 -25.87 45.21 -42.13
N ALA A 16 -27.08 45.10 -41.54
CA ALA A 16 -27.80 43.85 -41.32
C ALA A 16 -27.54 43.31 -39.89
N VAL A 17 -28.43 43.58 -38.93
CA VAL A 17 -29.63 42.78 -38.60
C VAL A 17 -29.28 41.33 -38.25
N ALA A 18 -29.30 41.02 -36.95
CA ALA A 18 -29.87 39.78 -36.42
C ALA A 18 -30.08 39.92 -34.90
N ALA A 19 -31.34 40.11 -34.53
CA ALA A 19 -31.87 39.75 -33.21
C ALA A 19 -32.07 38.22 -33.15
N VAL A 20 -32.10 37.64 -31.94
CA VAL A 20 -32.84 36.43 -31.49
C VAL A 20 -32.33 36.14 -30.06
N VAL A 21 -33.04 36.59 -29.01
CA VAL A 21 -34.17 35.93 -28.30
C VAL A 21 -33.71 34.85 -27.31
N LEU A 22 -34.01 35.14 -26.03
CA LEU A 22 -34.00 34.26 -24.86
C LEU A 22 -34.80 32.97 -25.08
N TRP A 23 -34.39 31.89 -24.41
CA TRP A 23 -35.27 30.94 -23.69
C TRP A 23 -34.37 30.04 -22.81
N CYS A 24 -34.49 30.11 -21.48
CA CYS A 24 -35.35 29.27 -20.62
C CYS A 24 -35.00 27.78 -20.65
N GLY A 25 -34.56 27.23 -19.52
CA GLY A 25 -34.62 25.78 -19.30
C GLY A 25 -33.72 25.28 -18.20
N LEU A 26 -34.30 25.08 -17.02
CA LEU A 26 -33.80 24.24 -15.93
C LEU A 26 -33.22 22.93 -16.51
N ILE A 27 -31.90 22.74 -16.42
CA ILE A 27 -31.33 21.40 -16.47
C ILE A 27 -31.22 20.95 -15.03
N SER A 28 -32.12 20.02 -14.70
CA SER A 28 -32.20 19.27 -13.47
C SER A 28 -30.80 18.96 -12.93
N ILE A 29 -30.54 19.38 -11.69
CA ILE A 29 -29.55 18.72 -10.85
C ILE A 29 -30.13 17.32 -10.66
N VAL A 30 -29.76 16.40 -11.54
CA VAL A 30 -29.89 14.99 -11.26
C VAL A 30 -28.89 14.77 -10.13
N ASP A 31 -29.40 14.86 -8.91
CA ASP A 31 -28.78 14.28 -7.73
C ASP A 31 -28.74 12.78 -8.00
N VAL A 32 -27.79 12.38 -8.84
CA VAL A 32 -27.30 11.02 -8.86
C VAL A 32 -26.79 10.88 -7.45
N LYS A 33 -27.60 10.25 -6.59
CA LYS A 33 -27.11 9.58 -5.40
C LYS A 33 -25.92 8.76 -5.90
N ALA A 34 -24.72 9.33 -5.78
CA ALA A 34 -23.51 8.56 -5.69
C ALA A 34 -23.89 7.54 -4.63
N GLN A 35 -24.04 6.28 -5.04
CA GLN A 35 -24.14 5.21 -4.08
C GLN A 35 -23.00 5.48 -3.12
N ASP A 36 -23.32 5.71 -1.84
CA ASP A 36 -22.40 5.84 -0.72
C ASP A 36 -21.62 4.52 -0.64
N ARG A 37 -20.71 4.31 -1.60
CA ARG A 37 -19.66 3.33 -1.48
C ARG A 37 -18.82 3.90 -0.35
N PRO A 38 -18.73 3.21 0.79
CA PRO A 38 -17.83 3.62 1.84
C PRO A 38 -16.43 3.77 1.24
N PRO A 39 -15.69 4.84 1.57
CA PRO A 39 -14.41 5.11 0.96
C PRO A 39 -13.46 3.94 1.21
N ASP A 40 -12.63 3.62 0.22
CA ASP A 40 -11.57 2.65 0.39
C ASP A 40 -10.54 3.21 1.39
N VAL A 41 -10.00 2.36 2.25
CA VAL A 41 -8.92 2.74 3.17
C VAL A 41 -7.61 2.24 2.59
N GLU A 42 -6.77 3.15 2.12
CA GLU A 42 -5.47 2.83 1.52
C GLU A 42 -4.30 3.49 2.25
N GLY A 43 -3.14 2.85 2.22
CA GLY A 43 -1.96 3.40 2.85
C GLY A 43 -0.71 2.57 2.67
N VAL A 44 0.36 3.03 3.32
CA VAL A 44 1.67 2.37 3.32
C VAL A 44 2.20 2.36 4.74
N VAL A 45 2.65 1.19 5.20
CA VAL A 45 3.36 1.05 6.46
C VAL A 45 4.73 0.40 6.20
N THR A 46 5.75 0.85 6.91
CA THR A 46 7.12 0.41 6.71
C THR A 46 7.76 -0.09 8.01
N LEU A 47 8.62 -1.09 7.85
CA LEU A 47 9.51 -1.61 8.86
C LEU A 47 10.94 -1.39 8.36
N THR A 48 11.83 -0.91 9.20
CA THR A 48 13.23 -0.64 8.83
C THR A 48 14.21 -1.28 9.81
N ASN A 49 15.34 -1.78 9.33
CA ASN A 49 16.40 -2.35 10.17
C ASN A 49 15.94 -3.55 11.03
N TRP A 50 15.23 -4.52 10.45
CA TRP A 50 14.91 -5.77 11.14
C TRP A 50 16.08 -6.76 11.02
N PRO A 51 16.50 -7.42 12.11
CA PRO A 51 15.78 -7.59 13.38
C PRO A 51 16.05 -6.56 14.48
N GLU A 52 16.76 -5.47 14.21
CA GLU A 52 17.16 -4.47 15.21
C GLU A 52 16.04 -3.49 15.63
N GLN A 53 14.79 -3.69 15.16
CA GLN A 53 13.57 -3.00 15.61
C GLN A 53 13.05 -3.36 17.01
N ARG A 54 13.88 -3.95 17.88
CA ARG A 54 13.43 -4.28 19.24
C ARG A 54 13.32 -3.01 20.09
N ARG A 55 12.10 -2.47 20.20
CA ARG A 55 11.71 -1.64 21.35
C ARG A 55 11.84 -2.52 22.61
N VAL A 56 12.93 -2.30 23.36
CA VAL A 56 13.19 -2.50 24.80
C VAL A 56 12.86 -3.85 25.48
N ASP A 57 11.85 -4.61 25.05
CA ASP A 57 11.27 -5.71 25.85
C ASP A 57 11.66 -7.13 25.39
N ALA A 58 12.38 -7.29 24.27
CA ALA A 58 12.70 -8.62 23.74
C ALA A 58 14.16 -9.02 24.01
N ALA A 59 14.34 -10.17 24.69
CA ALA A 59 15.64 -10.78 25.02
C ALA A 59 16.45 -11.18 23.76
N PRO A 60 17.71 -10.76 23.59
CA PRO A 60 18.48 -10.80 22.33
C PRO A 60 18.19 -12.00 21.42
N LEU A 61 18.09 -11.77 20.10
CA LEU A 61 17.90 -12.88 19.17
C LEU A 61 19.01 -13.92 19.33
N ASP A 62 18.60 -15.15 19.62
CA ASP A 62 19.46 -16.31 19.64
C ASP A 62 19.74 -16.74 18.19
N TYR A 63 20.86 -16.25 17.68
CA TYR A 63 21.22 -16.44 16.28
C TYR A 63 21.56 -17.89 15.94
N ASP A 64 21.97 -18.70 16.91
CA ASP A 64 22.41 -20.09 16.72
C ASP A 64 21.32 -20.98 16.12
N LYS A 65 20.06 -20.56 16.24
CA LYS A 65 18.89 -21.25 15.68
C LYS A 65 18.69 -21.03 14.17
N PHE A 66 19.34 -20.04 13.58
CA PHE A 66 19.13 -19.67 12.18
C PHE A 66 20.18 -20.29 11.26
N ARG A 67 19.72 -21.14 10.35
CA ARG A 67 20.53 -21.57 9.20
C ARG A 67 20.77 -20.40 8.24
N LEU A 68 19.72 -19.62 7.96
CA LEU A 68 19.77 -18.45 7.09
C LEU A 68 18.80 -17.38 7.63
N LEU A 69 19.29 -16.16 7.76
CA LEU A 69 18.49 -15.00 8.13
C LEU A 69 19.09 -13.74 7.48
N PRO A 70 18.66 -13.32 6.28
CA PRO A 70 18.98 -11.98 5.82
C PRO A 70 18.42 -10.96 6.82
N PHE A 71 19.16 -9.88 7.07
CA PHE A 71 18.53 -8.72 7.70
C PHE A 71 17.71 -7.99 6.64
N ILE A 72 16.68 -7.29 7.10
CA ILE A 72 15.80 -6.50 6.26
C ILE A 72 16.08 -5.03 6.59
N ASP A 73 16.61 -4.29 5.63
CA ASP A 73 16.80 -2.84 5.80
C ASP A 73 15.47 -2.12 5.70
N VAL A 74 14.60 -2.55 4.79
CA VAL A 74 13.25 -2.00 4.60
C VAL A 74 12.28 -3.13 4.22
N LEU A 75 11.13 -3.19 4.87
CA LEU A 75 9.94 -3.92 4.41
C LEU A 75 8.81 -2.90 4.25
N VAL A 76 8.22 -2.87 3.06
CA VAL A 76 7.10 -1.99 2.71
C VAL A 76 5.85 -2.84 2.54
N VAL A 77 4.78 -2.46 3.21
CA VAL A 77 3.44 -3.03 3.04
C VAL A 77 2.53 -1.91 2.54
N ARG A 78 2.08 -2.03 1.28
CA ARG A 78 1.03 -1.17 0.74
C ARG A 78 -0.29 -1.93 0.87
N TYR A 79 -1.31 -1.26 1.37
CA TYR A 79 -2.60 -1.89 1.64
C TYR A 79 -3.73 -1.06 1.07
N ARG A 80 -4.82 -1.73 0.70
CA ARG A 80 -6.12 -1.16 0.38
C ARG A 80 -7.22 -2.07 0.91
N PHE A 81 -8.10 -1.50 1.72
CA PHE A 81 -9.28 -2.16 2.26
C PHE A 81 -10.50 -1.60 1.56
N MET A 82 -11.43 -2.48 1.23
CA MET A 82 -12.67 -2.18 0.53
C MET A 82 -13.82 -2.92 1.21
N GLU A 83 -15.02 -2.36 1.14
CA GLU A 83 -16.25 -3.06 1.53
C GLU A 83 -17.01 -3.51 0.27
N VAL A 84 -17.26 -4.81 0.17
CA VAL A 84 -17.98 -5.44 -0.94
C VAL A 84 -19.04 -6.37 -0.36
N ALA A 85 -20.31 -6.11 -0.66
CA ALA A 85 -21.45 -6.90 -0.19
C ALA A 85 -21.42 -7.16 1.34
N ASP A 86 -21.21 -6.09 2.12
CA ASP A 86 -21.09 -6.09 3.59
C ASP A 86 -19.87 -6.86 4.15
N LYS A 87 -18.93 -7.30 3.30
CA LYS A 87 -17.69 -7.95 3.71
C LYS A 87 -16.46 -7.10 3.39
N ALA A 88 -15.36 -7.35 4.10
CA ALA A 88 -14.09 -6.73 3.80
C ALA A 88 -13.38 -7.45 2.65
N THR A 89 -12.73 -6.67 1.79
CA THR A 89 -11.75 -7.14 0.82
C THR A 89 -10.46 -6.37 1.04
N MET A 90 -9.33 -7.07 1.04
CA MET A 90 -8.00 -6.51 1.29
C MET A 90 -7.08 -6.81 0.11
N GLU A 91 -6.50 -5.76 -0.45
CA GLU A 91 -5.39 -5.87 -1.39
C GLU A 91 -4.11 -5.47 -0.66
N ILE A 92 -3.12 -6.35 -0.65
CA ILE A 92 -1.82 -6.12 -0.01
C ILE A 92 -0.70 -6.31 -1.02
N ALA A 93 0.25 -5.39 -1.04
CA ALA A 93 1.50 -5.53 -1.79
C ALA A 93 2.71 -5.42 -0.85
N LEU A 94 3.60 -6.41 -0.92
CA LEU A 94 4.79 -6.50 -0.09
C LEU A 94 6.05 -6.42 -0.94
N GLU A 95 7.02 -5.65 -0.45
CA GLU A 95 8.35 -5.50 -1.01
C GLU A 95 9.35 -5.40 0.13
N TRP A 96 10.50 -6.05 0.02
CA TRP A 96 11.56 -5.93 1.02
C TRP A 96 12.93 -5.73 0.41
N GLN A 97 13.81 -5.07 1.14
CA GLN A 97 15.20 -4.82 0.81
C GLN A 97 16.08 -5.57 1.79
N ILE A 98 16.99 -6.37 1.23
CA ILE A 98 17.98 -7.08 2.02
C ILE A 98 19.00 -6.09 2.56
N GLY A 99 19.38 -6.27 3.82
CA GLY A 99 20.39 -5.45 4.45
C GLY A 99 21.83 -5.88 4.17
N GLU A 100 22.75 -5.04 4.62
CA GLU A 100 24.21 -5.25 4.48
C GLU A 100 24.76 -6.42 5.32
N ARG A 101 23.93 -7.00 6.19
CA ARG A 101 24.28 -8.08 7.11
C ARG A 101 23.20 -9.15 7.14
N GLY A 102 23.54 -10.29 7.68
CA GLY A 102 22.58 -11.34 8.00
C GLY A 102 23.21 -12.39 8.91
N VAL A 103 22.54 -13.51 9.07
CA VAL A 103 23.03 -14.69 9.78
C VAL A 103 23.09 -15.86 8.82
N LEU A 104 24.21 -16.57 8.86
CA LEU A 104 24.40 -17.83 8.15
C LEU A 104 24.97 -18.85 9.15
N ASN A 105 24.25 -19.95 9.34
CA ASN A 105 24.61 -21.02 10.29
C ASN A 105 25.00 -20.48 11.67
N GLY A 106 24.13 -19.68 12.29
CA GLY A 106 24.37 -19.09 13.62
C GLY A 106 25.26 -17.85 13.66
N ARG A 107 25.98 -17.53 12.58
CA ARG A 107 26.97 -16.46 12.58
C ARG A 107 26.51 -15.23 11.84
N LYS A 108 26.69 -14.04 12.45
CA LYS A 108 26.53 -12.77 11.74
C LYS A 108 27.59 -12.65 10.65
N VAL A 109 27.15 -12.40 9.42
CA VAL A 109 27.99 -12.28 8.23
C VAL A 109 27.63 -11.02 7.44
N LYS A 110 28.51 -10.60 6.53
CA LYS A 110 28.23 -9.53 5.56
C LYS A 110 27.33 -10.04 4.43
N ARG A 111 26.63 -9.14 3.73
CA ARG A 111 25.78 -9.47 2.58
C ARG A 111 26.47 -10.31 1.51
N SER A 112 27.74 -10.04 1.24
CA SER A 112 28.56 -10.77 0.25
C SER A 112 28.84 -12.22 0.61
N GLN A 113 28.54 -12.63 1.85
CA GLN A 113 28.69 -14.01 2.33
C GLN A 113 27.34 -14.74 2.44
N LEU A 114 26.22 -14.03 2.29
CA LEU A 114 24.89 -14.63 2.20
C LEU A 114 24.68 -15.22 0.80
N PRO A 115 23.80 -16.20 0.64
CA PRO A 115 23.39 -16.68 -0.67
C PRO A 115 22.94 -15.54 -1.60
N ASP A 116 23.23 -15.67 -2.90
CA ASP A 116 22.85 -14.67 -3.88
C ASP A 116 21.33 -14.58 -4.03
N ARG A 117 20.65 -15.73 -3.93
CA ARG A 117 19.19 -15.85 -4.01
C ARG A 117 18.63 -16.22 -2.64
N VAL A 118 17.88 -15.30 -2.06
CA VAL A 118 17.15 -15.50 -0.81
C VAL A 118 15.69 -15.17 -1.05
N ILE A 119 14.80 -16.08 -0.67
CA ILE A 119 13.35 -15.89 -0.82
C ILE A 119 12.71 -15.93 0.56
N ALA A 120 11.80 -14.99 0.84
CA ALA A 120 10.86 -15.10 1.94
C ALA A 120 9.72 -16.02 1.50
N GLU A 121 9.59 -17.18 2.14
CA GLU A 121 8.55 -18.16 1.82
C GLU A 121 7.25 -17.85 2.54
N SER A 122 7.38 -17.47 3.82
CA SER A 122 6.27 -17.04 4.66
C SER A 122 6.68 -15.88 5.56
N ILE A 123 5.70 -15.05 5.91
CA ILE A 123 5.87 -13.92 6.82
C ILE A 123 4.57 -13.68 7.60
N ASP A 124 4.70 -13.53 8.91
CA ASP A 124 3.60 -13.16 9.80
C ASP A 124 3.86 -11.73 10.29
N LEU A 125 2.93 -10.84 9.95
CA LEU A 125 3.03 -9.42 10.23
C LEU A 125 1.99 -8.99 11.24
N LEU A 126 2.38 -8.05 12.11
CA LEU A 126 1.48 -7.36 13.02
C LEU A 126 1.65 -5.86 12.83
N ALA A 127 0.54 -5.14 12.69
CA ALA A 127 0.52 -3.68 12.67
C ALA A 127 -0.53 -3.18 13.66
N LYS A 128 -0.32 -1.99 14.21
CA LYS A 128 -1.33 -1.30 15.01
C LYS A 128 -2.31 -0.62 14.08
N VAL A 129 -3.59 -0.66 14.44
CA VAL A 129 -4.66 0.10 13.79
C VAL A 129 -4.82 1.41 14.55
N VAL A 130 -4.68 2.53 13.85
CA VAL A 130 -4.70 3.87 14.41
C VAL A 130 -5.81 4.70 13.78
N VAL A 131 -6.61 5.36 14.62
CA VAL A 131 -7.61 6.36 14.22
C VAL A 131 -7.39 7.59 15.09
N ASP A 132 -7.31 8.77 14.47
CA ASP A 132 -7.05 10.03 15.17
C ASP A 132 -5.87 9.94 16.16
N GLU A 133 -4.76 9.34 15.71
CA GLU A 133 -3.53 9.12 16.49
C GLU A 133 -3.67 8.18 17.70
N GLN A 134 -4.82 7.52 17.87
CA GLN A 134 -5.08 6.55 18.93
C GLN A 134 -5.03 5.12 18.41
N VAL A 135 -4.32 4.25 19.11
CA VAL A 135 -4.31 2.81 18.83
C VAL A 135 -5.66 2.22 19.25
N VAL A 136 -6.40 1.68 18.30
CA VAL A 136 -7.74 1.14 18.50
C VAL A 136 -7.81 -0.39 18.34
N GLY A 137 -6.74 -1.01 17.85
CA GLY A 137 -6.62 -2.45 17.73
C GLY A 137 -5.36 -2.88 16.98
N GLU A 138 -5.32 -4.16 16.60
CA GLU A 138 -4.20 -4.77 15.87
C GLU A 138 -4.68 -5.48 14.60
N PHE A 139 -3.90 -5.31 13.53
CA PHE A 139 -4.05 -6.01 12.27
C PHE A 139 -2.98 -7.10 12.15
N PHE A 140 -3.41 -8.36 12.10
CA PHE A 140 -2.54 -9.52 11.93
C PHE A 140 -2.66 -10.05 10.51
N LEU A 141 -1.53 -10.18 9.82
CA LEU A 141 -1.46 -10.64 8.43
C LEU A 141 -0.50 -11.82 8.31
N PRO A 142 -1.01 -13.07 8.37
CA PRO A 142 -0.23 -14.26 8.06
C PRO A 142 -0.19 -14.48 6.55
N LEU A 143 1.02 -14.62 6.00
CA LEU A 143 1.25 -14.90 4.58
C LEU A 143 2.12 -16.15 4.45
N ASP A 144 1.50 -17.33 4.30
CA ASP A 144 2.21 -18.61 4.27
C ASP A 144 2.74 -19.02 2.89
N THR A 145 2.36 -18.31 1.81
CA THR A 145 2.73 -18.69 0.43
C THR A 145 3.13 -17.47 -0.40
N LEU A 146 4.27 -16.86 -0.06
CA LEU A 146 4.68 -15.58 -0.63
C LEU A 146 5.68 -15.72 -1.80
N ARG A 147 6.71 -16.57 -1.63
CA ARG A 147 7.88 -16.70 -2.54
C ARG A 147 8.43 -15.34 -2.98
N LEU A 148 8.73 -14.45 -2.03
CA LEU A 148 9.17 -13.08 -2.29
C LEU A 148 10.69 -12.96 -2.22
N GLY A 149 11.32 -12.71 -3.36
CA GLY A 149 12.73 -12.31 -3.39
C GLY A 149 12.92 -10.88 -2.87
N PRO A 150 14.17 -10.40 -2.72
CA PRO A 150 14.41 -9.01 -2.41
C PRO A 150 13.95 -8.11 -3.57
N SER A 151 13.79 -6.81 -3.29
CA SER A 151 13.51 -5.78 -4.29
C SER A 151 14.42 -5.95 -5.51
N PRO A 152 13.88 -5.87 -6.74
CA PRO A 152 12.57 -5.31 -7.10
C PRO A 152 11.40 -6.31 -7.09
N SER A 153 11.54 -7.49 -6.47
CA SER A 153 10.43 -8.45 -6.37
C SER A 153 9.30 -7.88 -5.49
N VAL A 154 8.05 -8.06 -5.93
CA VAL A 154 6.84 -7.62 -5.24
C VAL A 154 5.83 -8.75 -5.19
N ALA A 155 5.38 -9.11 -4.00
CA ALA A 155 4.27 -10.04 -3.81
C ALA A 155 2.95 -9.25 -3.69
N ARG A 156 1.90 -9.74 -4.33
CA ARG A 156 0.55 -9.15 -4.24
C ARG A 156 -0.42 -10.23 -3.80
N VAL A 157 -1.25 -9.88 -2.83
CA VAL A 157 -2.25 -10.77 -2.24
C VAL A 157 -3.57 -10.04 -2.22
N GLU A 158 -4.62 -10.75 -2.62
CA GLU A 158 -6.00 -10.28 -2.50
C GLU A 158 -6.75 -11.26 -1.60
N ILE A 159 -7.36 -10.75 -0.54
CA ILE A 159 -8.15 -11.51 0.42
C ILE A 159 -9.57 -11.00 0.33
N ARG A 160 -10.48 -11.80 -0.21
CA ARG A 160 -11.89 -11.45 -0.42
C ARG A 160 -12.79 -12.04 0.64
N ASP A 161 -13.99 -11.48 0.75
CA ASP A 161 -15.09 -12.01 1.55
C ASP A 161 -14.73 -12.23 3.03
N VAL A 162 -13.91 -11.33 3.59
CA VAL A 162 -13.46 -11.40 4.97
C VAL A 162 -14.56 -10.87 5.88
N GLU A 163 -14.95 -11.69 6.85
CA GLU A 163 -15.88 -11.29 7.90
C GLU A 163 -15.25 -10.20 8.75
N TRP A 164 -16.02 -9.17 9.11
CA TRP A 164 -15.50 -8.03 9.87
C TRP A 164 -14.92 -8.42 11.23
N ASP A 165 -15.44 -9.47 11.86
CA ASP A 165 -14.91 -10.05 13.11
C ASP A 165 -13.50 -10.63 12.95
N SER A 166 -13.01 -10.82 11.72
CA SER A 166 -11.68 -11.35 11.42
C SER A 166 -10.71 -10.31 10.88
N VAL A 167 -11.17 -9.06 10.67
CA VAL A 167 -10.33 -8.00 10.08
C VAL A 167 -9.28 -7.53 11.08
N PHE A 168 -9.68 -7.31 12.35
CA PHE A 168 -8.77 -6.90 13.42
C PHE A 168 -8.81 -7.92 14.56
N SER A 169 -7.65 -8.17 15.18
CA SER A 169 -7.46 -9.32 16.09
C SER A 169 -8.16 -9.16 17.44
N ASP A 170 -8.43 -7.92 17.87
CA ASP A 170 -8.88 -7.55 19.21
C ASP A 170 -10.10 -6.62 19.20
N VAL A 171 -10.78 -6.49 18.05
CA VAL A 171 -11.93 -5.60 17.84
C VAL A 171 -13.13 -6.39 17.31
N SER A 172 -14.33 -6.09 17.79
CA SER A 172 -15.55 -6.71 17.26
C SER A 172 -15.82 -6.29 15.81
N GLY A 173 -16.51 -7.11 15.02
CA GLY A 173 -16.78 -6.84 13.62
C GLY A 173 -17.62 -5.59 13.39
N GLU A 174 -18.59 -5.30 14.26
CA GLU A 174 -19.35 -4.04 14.21
C GLU A 174 -18.42 -2.83 14.35
N ARG A 175 -17.50 -2.87 15.32
CA ARG A 175 -16.53 -1.79 15.55
C ARG A 175 -15.50 -1.74 14.42
N ALA A 176 -15.03 -2.86 13.89
CA ALA A 176 -14.11 -2.91 12.76
C ALA A 176 -14.72 -2.25 11.51
N ARG A 177 -16.00 -2.53 11.23
CA ARG A 177 -16.75 -1.90 10.13
C ARG A 177 -16.97 -0.40 10.36
N GLU A 178 -17.24 0.01 11.60
CA GLU A 178 -17.32 1.42 11.96
C GLU A 178 -15.98 2.15 11.72
N LEU A 179 -14.88 1.57 12.22
CA LEU A 179 -13.51 2.09 12.01
C LEU A 179 -13.16 2.19 10.53
N PHE A 180 -13.55 1.21 9.72
CA PHE A 180 -13.37 1.27 8.26
C PHE A 180 -14.09 2.49 7.65
N ARG A 181 -15.33 2.77 8.06
CA ARG A 181 -16.09 3.93 7.57
C ARG A 181 -15.53 5.27 8.03
N THR A 182 -14.95 5.32 9.23
CA THR A 182 -14.22 6.50 9.74
C THR A 182 -12.89 6.70 9.03
N GLY A 183 -12.27 5.61 8.57
CA GLY A 183 -10.90 5.58 8.07
C GLY A 183 -9.91 5.27 9.20
N PHE A 184 -8.85 4.53 8.86
CA PHE A 184 -7.79 4.17 9.79
C PHE A 184 -6.44 4.15 9.07
N GLN A 185 -5.37 4.09 9.84
CA GLN A 185 -4.01 3.86 9.35
C GLN A 185 -3.37 2.67 10.07
N LEU A 186 -2.46 2.01 9.38
CA LEU A 186 -1.59 0.99 9.97
C LEU A 186 -0.25 1.61 10.36
N GLU A 187 0.18 1.35 11.60
CA GLU A 187 1.45 1.84 12.14
C GLU A 187 2.22 0.74 12.88
N ASP A 188 3.46 1.04 13.28
CA ASP A 188 4.29 0.17 14.13
C ASP A 188 4.38 -1.29 13.61
N LEU A 189 4.62 -1.46 12.29
CA LEU A 189 4.73 -2.78 11.66
C LEU A 189 5.81 -3.63 12.35
N ARG A 190 5.50 -4.91 12.60
CA ARG A 190 6.39 -5.90 13.21
C ARG A 190 6.35 -7.20 12.44
N ILE A 191 7.50 -7.88 12.36
CA ILE A 191 7.59 -9.27 11.91
C ILE A 191 7.53 -10.16 13.16
N LEU A 192 6.48 -10.97 13.25
CA LEU A 192 6.34 -11.98 14.31
C LEU A 192 7.11 -13.25 13.96
N ARG A 193 7.02 -13.66 12.69
CA ARG A 193 7.70 -14.83 12.13
C ARG A 193 8.03 -14.55 10.67
N VAL A 194 9.17 -15.05 10.20
CA VAL A 194 9.51 -15.08 8.78
C VAL A 194 10.37 -16.31 8.52
N VAL A 195 10.11 -16.97 7.39
CA VAL A 195 10.89 -18.12 6.93
C VAL A 195 11.58 -17.74 5.63
N PHE A 196 12.91 -17.89 5.61
CA PHE A 196 13.72 -17.68 4.42
C PHE A 196 14.27 -18.99 3.91
N ASP A 197 14.29 -19.13 2.59
CA ASP A 197 15.00 -20.20 1.91
C ASP A 197 15.94 -19.65 0.84
N THR A 198 16.85 -20.51 0.38
CA THR A 198 17.58 -20.32 -0.86
C THR A 198 16.79 -20.92 -2.00
N GLU A 199 16.63 -20.20 -3.11
CA GLU A 199 16.04 -20.81 -4.29
C GLU A 199 17.01 -21.89 -4.82
N ALA A 200 16.70 -23.18 -4.59
CA ALA A 200 17.39 -24.27 -5.26
C ALA A 200 17.12 -24.20 -6.78
N PRO A 201 18.09 -24.54 -7.64
CA PRO A 201 17.98 -24.32 -9.08
C PRO A 201 16.74 -25.01 -9.66
N SER A 202 16.06 -24.26 -10.54
CA SER A 202 14.93 -24.75 -11.32
C SER A 202 15.35 -25.96 -12.16
N ARG A 203 14.38 -26.84 -12.43
CA ARG A 203 14.44 -28.22 -12.98
C ARG A 203 15.45 -28.51 -14.12
N VAL A 204 15.99 -27.50 -14.80
CA VAL A 204 16.93 -27.63 -15.92
C VAL A 204 18.29 -28.21 -15.48
N GLU A 205 18.73 -28.00 -14.24
CA GLU A 205 20.01 -28.56 -13.74
C GLU A 205 19.94 -30.01 -13.26
N ARG A 206 18.75 -30.61 -13.19
CA ARG A 206 18.60 -32.05 -12.87
C ARG A 206 18.77 -32.97 -14.07
N GLU A 207 18.69 -32.43 -15.29
CA GLU A 207 18.81 -33.20 -16.53
C GLU A 207 20.24 -33.22 -17.11
N LEU A 208 21.20 -32.58 -16.42
CA LEU A 208 22.61 -32.55 -16.83
C LEU A 208 23.56 -33.18 -15.80
N ARG A 209 23.04 -34.04 -14.91
CA ARG A 209 23.86 -34.93 -14.05
C ARG A 209 23.49 -36.39 -14.26
#